data_AF-K1YK85-F1
#
_entry.id   AF-K1YK85-F1
#
_cell.length_a   1.000
_cell.length_b   1.000
_cell.length_c   1.000
_cell.angle_alpha   90.00
_cell.angle_beta   90.00
_cell.angle_gamma   90.00
#
_symmetry.space_group_name_H-M   'P 1'
#
loop_
_entity.id
_entity.type
_entity.pdbx_description
1 polymer ?
#
loop_
_entity_poly.entity_id
_entity_poly.type
_entity_poly.pdbx_seq_one_letter_code
_entity_poly.pdbx_strand_id
1 'polypeptide(L)'
;MAQLENHTPDKSIIPESAVNRMMDKAALTEEASIKIGDQEGYQIFETTEVYKGEEINLHILYNPFSVEQPVFEDFSFVYTVGDDMIAVVVFSKNDGHCYVSEHRFVDTARPNTNGLGTILLQHAEQFFLLLARREKHPLKLQMPLAQAPVMKWARRNGYKEAPDQEVLVDSIISEYDSGTNSGRFVFRDNQTTINGQAQLRRGYVFTRSQTQADIFSAVRIDFEKIIGQRAR
;
A
#
# COMPACT_ATOMS: atom_id res chain seq x y z
N MET A 1 3.52 -33.10 19.76
CA MET A 1 2.88 -31.91 19.18
C MET A 1 3.93 -30.82 19.11
N ALA A 2 4.40 -30.49 17.90
CA ALA A 2 5.43 -29.46 17.72
C ALA A 2 4.82 -28.09 18.04
N GLN A 3 5.52 -27.31 18.87
CA GLN A 3 5.19 -25.91 19.11
C GLN A 3 5.49 -25.14 17.81
N LEU A 4 4.44 -24.65 17.14
CA LEU A 4 4.58 -23.66 16.07
C LEU A 4 5.04 -22.35 16.72
N GLU A 5 6.33 -22.05 16.60
CA GLU A 5 6.88 -20.79 17.08
C GLU A 5 6.23 -19.61 16.34
N ASN A 6 5.91 -18.55 17.07
CA ASN A 6 5.44 -17.29 16.50
C ASN A 6 6.57 -16.66 15.67
N HIS A 7 6.70 -17.04 14.41
CA HIS A 7 7.60 -16.37 13.48
C HIS A 7 6.95 -15.06 13.01
N THR A 8 7.75 -13.99 13.12
CA THR A 8 7.46 -12.75 12.42
C THR A 8 7.98 -12.94 10.99
N PRO A 9 7.15 -12.73 9.95
CA PRO A 9 7.55 -12.81 8.54
C PRO A 9 8.87 -12.09 8.29
N ASP A 10 9.75 -12.72 7.50
CA ASP A 10 11.06 -12.17 7.22
C ASP A 10 10.90 -10.95 6.31
N LYS A 11 11.34 -9.79 6.79
CA LYS A 11 11.30 -8.52 6.07
C LYS A 11 12.26 -8.47 4.89
N SER A 12 13.05 -9.52 4.67
CA SER A 12 14.03 -9.65 3.61
C SER A 12 13.70 -10.73 2.57
N ILE A 13 12.49 -11.30 2.61
CA ILE A 13 12.12 -12.45 1.80
C ILE A 13 12.05 -12.19 0.28
N ILE A 14 11.90 -10.93 -0.15
CA ILE A 14 11.78 -10.60 -1.58
C ILE A 14 13.17 -10.59 -2.23
N PRO A 15 13.44 -11.46 -3.22
CA PRO A 15 14.72 -11.53 -3.91
C PRO A 15 14.82 -10.50 -5.05
N GLU A 16 16.04 -10.16 -5.48
CA GLU A 16 16.28 -9.32 -6.66
C GLU A 16 15.69 -9.92 -7.95
N SER A 17 15.52 -11.25 -8.01
CA SER A 17 14.88 -11.92 -9.15
C SER A 17 13.43 -11.48 -9.37
N ALA A 18 12.71 -11.05 -8.33
CA ALA A 18 11.36 -10.49 -8.47
C ALA A 18 11.37 -9.20 -9.32
N VAL A 19 12.34 -8.30 -9.06
CA VAL A 19 12.52 -7.06 -9.84
C VAL A 19 12.99 -7.38 -11.26
N ASN A 20 13.90 -8.35 -11.42
CA ASN A 20 14.37 -8.74 -12.75
C ASN A 20 13.25 -9.32 -13.62
N ARG A 21 12.35 -10.12 -13.04
CA ARG A 21 11.20 -10.69 -13.75
C ARG A 21 10.27 -9.61 -14.29
N MET A 22 9.99 -8.57 -13.49
CA MET A 22 9.21 -7.40 -13.93
C MET A 22 9.84 -6.69 -15.14
N MET A 23 11.16 -6.60 -15.18
CA MET A 23 11.89 -5.90 -16.25
C MET A 23 11.92 -6.68 -17.57
N ASP A 24 11.67 -8.00 -17.54
CA ASP A 24 11.60 -8.84 -18.73
C ASP A 24 10.20 -8.79 -19.35
N LYS A 25 9.88 -7.65 -19.97
CA LYS A 25 8.56 -7.40 -20.58
C LYS A 25 8.19 -8.43 -21.65
N ALA A 26 9.17 -9.03 -22.33
CA ALA A 26 8.93 -10.05 -23.34
C ALA A 26 8.44 -11.36 -22.70
N ALA A 27 9.10 -11.80 -21.63
CA ALA A 27 8.66 -12.97 -20.87
C ALA A 27 7.26 -12.79 -20.25
N LEU A 28 6.97 -11.59 -19.73
CA LEU A 28 5.65 -11.30 -19.16
C LEU A 28 4.53 -11.37 -20.20
N THR A 29 4.76 -10.90 -21.43
CA THR A 29 3.74 -10.95 -22.49
C THR A 29 3.41 -12.35 -23.00
N GLU A 30 4.26 -13.35 -22.72
CA GLU A 30 4.01 -14.76 -23.05
C GLU A 30 3.22 -15.50 -21.95
N GLU A 31 3.20 -14.95 -20.72
CA GLU A 31 2.47 -15.50 -19.59
C GLU A 31 1.03 -14.97 -19.55
N ALA A 32 0.10 -15.75 -19.01
CA ALA A 32 -1.25 -15.26 -18.73
C ALA A 32 -1.24 -14.40 -17.46
N SER A 33 -2.00 -13.29 -17.46
CA SER A 33 -2.31 -12.58 -16.21
C SER A 33 -3.05 -13.52 -15.26
N ILE A 34 -2.83 -13.34 -13.97
CA ILE A 34 -3.60 -14.03 -12.93
C ILE A 34 -4.49 -13.02 -12.20
N LYS A 35 -5.57 -13.54 -11.61
CA LYS A 35 -6.50 -12.76 -10.80
C LYS A 35 -6.52 -13.29 -9.38
N ILE A 36 -6.27 -12.42 -8.41
CA ILE A 36 -6.37 -12.71 -6.97
C ILE A 36 -7.28 -11.66 -6.34
N GLY A 37 -8.47 -12.10 -5.90
CA GLY A 37 -9.54 -11.19 -5.50
C GLY A 37 -9.88 -10.22 -6.62
N ASP A 38 -9.77 -8.92 -6.34
CA ASP A 38 -9.99 -7.84 -7.31
C ASP A 38 -8.72 -7.38 -8.03
N GLN A 39 -7.56 -7.98 -7.72
CA GLN A 39 -6.29 -7.63 -8.35
C GLN A 39 -6.01 -8.52 -9.54
N GLU A 40 -5.55 -7.92 -10.63
CA GLU A 40 -5.12 -8.61 -11.84
C GLU A 40 -3.74 -8.13 -12.27
N GLY A 41 -2.87 -9.06 -12.66
CA GLY A 41 -1.55 -8.74 -13.18
C GLY A 41 -0.70 -9.99 -13.41
N TYR A 42 0.53 -9.77 -13.88
CA TYR A 42 1.51 -10.82 -14.02
C TYR A 42 2.18 -11.09 -12.68
N GLN A 43 2.21 -12.36 -12.26
CA GLN A 43 2.81 -12.73 -10.99
C GLN A 43 4.34 -12.71 -11.09
N ILE A 44 4.98 -11.74 -10.45
CA ILE A 44 6.44 -11.59 -10.48
C ILE A 44 7.14 -12.24 -9.29
N PHE A 45 6.42 -12.52 -8.22
CA PHE A 45 6.94 -13.24 -7.05
C PHE A 45 5.82 -13.93 -6.27
N GLU A 46 6.16 -15.07 -5.68
CA GLU A 46 5.32 -15.79 -4.72
C GLU A 46 6.18 -16.40 -3.64
N THR A 47 5.68 -16.39 -2.40
CA THR A 47 6.26 -17.18 -1.31
C THR A 47 5.20 -17.49 -0.28
N THR A 48 5.37 -18.60 0.43
CA THR A 48 4.54 -18.97 1.58
C THR A 48 5.28 -18.64 2.86
N GLU A 49 4.59 -18.04 3.82
CA GLU A 49 5.08 -17.70 5.14
C GLU A 49 4.13 -18.24 6.21
N VAL A 50 4.64 -18.49 7.41
CA VAL A 50 3.80 -18.83 8.57
C VAL A 50 3.63 -17.57 9.42
N TYR A 51 2.40 -17.10 9.56
CA TYR A 51 2.06 -15.95 10.38
C TYR A 51 1.09 -16.34 11.48
N LYS A 52 1.56 -16.25 12.74
CA LYS A 52 0.77 -16.62 13.94
C LYS A 52 0.11 -18.01 13.82
N GLY A 53 0.84 -18.97 13.26
CA GLY A 53 0.41 -20.35 13.11
C GLY A 53 -0.52 -20.62 11.92
N GLU A 54 -0.76 -19.64 11.05
CA GLU A 54 -1.49 -19.80 9.79
C GLU A 54 -0.53 -19.63 8.60
N GLU A 55 -0.64 -20.50 7.60
CA GLU A 55 0.09 -20.33 6.34
C GLU A 55 -0.56 -19.23 5.51
N ILE A 56 0.24 -18.22 5.15
CA ILE A 56 -0.14 -17.11 4.28
C ILE A 56 0.73 -17.13 3.03
N ASN A 57 0.14 -16.87 1.86
CA ASN A 57 0.92 -16.71 0.62
C ASN A 57 1.02 -15.24 0.27
N LEU A 58 2.26 -14.76 0.08
CA LEU A 58 2.54 -13.45 -0.49
C LEU A 58 2.60 -13.59 -2.00
N HIS A 59 1.81 -12.79 -2.70
CA HIS A 59 1.89 -12.62 -4.15
C HIS A 59 2.29 -11.17 -4.46
N ILE A 60 3.22 -10.99 -5.40
CA ILE A 60 3.50 -9.68 -6.00
C ILE A 60 3.06 -9.73 -7.45
N LEU A 61 2.08 -8.92 -7.79
CA LEU A 61 1.54 -8.79 -9.13
C LEU A 61 1.99 -7.47 -9.74
N TYR A 62 2.45 -7.52 -10.98
CA TYR A 62 2.79 -6.36 -11.78
C TYR A 62 1.79 -6.23 -12.92
N ASN A 63 1.15 -5.08 -13.04
CA ASN A 63 0.30 -4.76 -14.17
C ASN A 63 0.90 -3.59 -14.96
N PRO A 64 1.51 -3.84 -16.13
CA PRO A 64 2.09 -2.79 -16.97
C PRO A 64 1.01 -1.92 -17.66
N PHE A 65 -0.26 -2.32 -17.63
CA PHE A 65 -1.36 -1.65 -18.30
C PHE A 65 -2.60 -1.56 -17.39
N SER A 66 -2.68 -0.53 -16.57
CA SER A 66 -3.90 -0.27 -15.80
C SER A 66 -5.06 0.07 -16.73
N VAL A 67 -6.15 -0.71 -16.67
CA VAL A 67 -7.27 -0.71 -17.64
C VAL A 67 -8.15 0.56 -17.54
N GLU A 68 -8.01 1.32 -16.45
CA GLU A 68 -8.94 2.41 -16.11
C GLU A 68 -8.42 3.82 -16.40
N GLN A 69 -7.12 4.02 -16.66
CA GLN A 69 -6.49 5.34 -16.87
C GLN A 69 -5.30 5.25 -17.84
N PRO A 70 -4.86 6.36 -18.48
CA PRO A 70 -3.81 6.31 -19.48
C PRO A 70 -2.46 5.98 -18.82
N VAL A 71 -1.98 4.76 -19.06
CA VAL A 71 -0.56 4.33 -18.95
C VAL A 71 0.06 4.46 -17.55
N PHE A 72 -0.56 3.86 -16.53
CA PHE A 72 0.09 3.67 -15.23
C PHE A 72 0.47 2.20 -15.00
N GLU A 73 1.66 2.01 -14.44
CA GLU A 73 2.19 0.73 -13.99
C GLU A 73 1.75 0.49 -12.55
N ASP A 74 1.07 -0.63 -12.29
CA ASP A 74 0.55 -0.98 -10.97
C ASP A 74 1.30 -2.16 -10.35
N PHE A 75 1.50 -2.09 -9.04
CA PHE A 75 2.12 -3.12 -8.22
C PHE A 75 1.16 -3.50 -7.10
N SER A 76 0.70 -4.74 -7.11
CA SER A 76 -0.15 -5.29 -6.05
C SER A 76 0.62 -6.27 -5.21
N PHE A 77 0.64 -6.03 -3.90
CA PHE A 77 1.17 -6.96 -2.91
C PHE A 77 -0.01 -7.56 -2.18
N VAL A 78 -0.21 -8.86 -2.29
CA VAL A 78 -1.42 -9.55 -1.85
C VAL A 78 -1.05 -10.67 -0.91
N TYR A 79 -1.71 -10.73 0.25
CA TYR A 79 -1.68 -11.90 1.12
C TYR A 79 -2.96 -12.72 0.95
N THR A 80 -2.80 -14.02 0.80
CA THR A 80 -3.89 -15.00 0.75
C THR A 80 -3.75 -16.07 1.83
N VAL A 81 -4.86 -16.69 2.22
CA VAL A 81 -4.88 -17.98 2.93
C VAL A 81 -5.73 -18.94 2.11
N GLY A 82 -5.09 -19.96 1.53
CA GLY A 82 -5.70 -20.69 0.43
C GLY A 82 -6.02 -19.71 -0.71
N ASP A 83 -7.27 -19.72 -1.18
CA ASP A 83 -7.74 -18.84 -2.26
C ASP A 83 -8.30 -17.49 -1.75
N ASP A 84 -8.41 -17.31 -0.43
CA ASP A 84 -9.00 -16.11 0.16
C ASP A 84 -7.98 -14.99 0.29
N MET A 85 -8.21 -13.86 -0.37
CA MET A 85 -7.42 -12.63 -0.17
C MET A 85 -7.72 -12.01 1.20
N ILE A 86 -6.70 -11.93 2.05
CA ILE A 86 -6.81 -11.41 3.42
C ILE A 86 -6.17 -10.03 3.62
N ALA A 87 -5.26 -9.61 2.74
CA ALA A 87 -4.74 -8.26 2.73
C ALA A 87 -4.19 -7.88 1.34
N VAL A 88 -4.22 -6.60 1.01
CA VAL A 88 -3.62 -6.07 -0.21
C VAL A 88 -3.12 -4.64 0.02
N VAL A 89 -2.00 -4.30 -0.62
CA VAL A 89 -1.63 -2.91 -0.92
C VAL A 89 -1.29 -2.79 -2.40
N VAL A 90 -1.82 -1.75 -3.03
CA VAL A 90 -1.57 -1.43 -4.45
C VAL A 90 -0.82 -0.11 -4.53
N PHE A 91 0.21 -0.08 -5.36
CA PHE A 91 0.97 1.12 -5.71
C PHE A 91 0.90 1.35 -7.22
N SER A 92 0.51 2.55 -7.62
CA SER A 92 0.51 2.99 -9.00
C SER A 92 1.64 3.99 -9.23
N LYS A 93 2.37 3.83 -10.32
CA LYS A 93 3.39 4.79 -10.75
C LYS A 93 2.69 6.06 -11.22
N ASN A 94 2.95 7.22 -10.62
CA ASN A 94 2.23 8.47 -10.92
C ASN A 94 3.09 9.46 -11.75
N ASP A 95 4.41 9.42 -11.62
CA ASP A 95 5.36 10.19 -12.47
C ASP A 95 6.79 9.71 -12.22
N GLY A 96 7.53 9.34 -13.26
CA GLY A 96 8.95 8.95 -13.19
C GLY A 96 9.24 7.90 -12.11
N HIS A 97 9.71 8.36 -10.95
CA HIS A 97 10.13 7.56 -9.79
C HIS A 97 9.20 7.69 -8.57
N CYS A 98 7.95 8.16 -8.76
CA CYS A 98 6.93 8.30 -7.74
C CYS A 98 5.87 7.20 -7.83
N TYR A 99 5.63 6.50 -6.71
CA TYR A 99 4.64 5.43 -6.58
C TYR A 99 3.64 5.78 -5.48
N VAL A 100 2.36 5.87 -5.84
CA VAL A 100 1.27 6.29 -4.96
C VAL A 100 0.45 5.07 -4.54
N SER A 101 0.18 4.94 -3.24
CA SER A 101 -0.65 3.84 -2.74
C SER A 101 -2.13 4.09 -2.98
N GLU A 102 -2.70 3.40 -3.97
CA GLU A 102 -4.08 3.59 -4.46
C GLU A 102 -5.12 2.70 -3.76
N HIS A 103 -4.70 1.59 -3.17
CA HIS A 103 -5.62 0.72 -2.45
C HIS A 103 -4.91 0.01 -1.31
N ARG A 104 -5.58 -0.08 -0.15
CA ARG A 104 -5.08 -0.79 1.03
C ARG A 104 -6.24 -1.49 1.71
N PHE A 105 -6.08 -2.77 1.97
CA PHE A 105 -7.10 -3.57 2.64
C PHE A 105 -6.44 -4.61 3.54
N VAL A 106 -7.07 -4.87 4.68
CA VAL A 106 -6.78 -5.99 5.58
C VAL A 106 -8.12 -6.50 6.08
N ASP A 107 -8.37 -7.80 5.99
CA ASP A 107 -9.57 -8.43 6.52
C ASP A 107 -9.52 -8.47 8.05
N THR A 108 -10.12 -7.46 8.67
CA THR A 108 -10.18 -7.35 10.13
C THR A 108 -11.22 -8.27 10.77
N ALA A 109 -12.07 -8.95 9.98
CA ALA A 109 -13.00 -9.94 10.50
C ALA A 109 -12.30 -11.28 10.78
N ARG A 110 -11.18 -11.55 10.10
CA ARG A 110 -10.38 -12.76 10.32
C ARG A 110 -9.56 -12.62 11.61
N PRO A 111 -9.52 -13.66 12.47
CA PRO A 111 -8.61 -13.66 13.61
C PRO A 111 -7.17 -13.51 13.14
N ASN A 112 -6.29 -13.06 14.04
CA ASN A 112 -4.85 -12.98 13.84
C ASN A 112 -4.33 -11.95 12.81
N THR A 113 -5.16 -11.18 12.09
CA THR A 113 -4.71 -10.19 11.09
C THR A 113 -4.07 -8.91 11.66
N ASN A 114 -4.06 -8.74 12.99
CA ASN A 114 -3.41 -7.62 13.67
C ASN A 114 -1.92 -7.53 13.35
N GLY A 115 -1.50 -6.50 12.61
CA GLY A 115 -0.12 -6.26 12.21
C GLY A 115 0.20 -6.68 10.77
N LEU A 116 -0.68 -7.45 10.12
CA LEU A 116 -0.49 -7.95 8.76
C LEU A 116 -0.28 -6.81 7.75
N GLY A 117 -1.07 -5.75 7.83
CA GLY A 117 -0.91 -4.57 6.97
C GLY A 117 0.45 -3.86 7.13
N THR A 118 1.07 -3.92 8.32
CA THR A 118 2.42 -3.37 8.52
C THR A 118 3.46 -4.22 7.82
N ILE A 119 3.33 -5.55 7.92
CA ILE A 119 4.26 -6.51 7.32
C ILE A 119 4.17 -6.43 5.80
N LEU A 120 2.96 -6.45 5.26
CA LEU A 120 2.71 -6.36 3.82
C LEU A 120 3.32 -5.08 3.21
N LEU A 121 3.21 -3.96 3.91
CA LEU A 121 3.83 -2.73 3.45
C LEU A 121 5.36 -2.76 3.59
N GLN A 122 5.92 -3.41 4.60
CA GLN A 122 7.38 -3.61 4.70
C GLN A 122 7.91 -4.44 3.52
N HIS A 123 7.17 -5.44 3.08
CA HIS A 123 7.45 -6.18 1.85
C HIS A 123 7.38 -5.28 0.61
N ALA A 124 6.34 -4.44 0.50
CA ALA A 124 6.29 -3.45 -0.57
C ALA A 124 7.50 -2.49 -0.57
N GLU A 125 7.87 -1.95 0.59
CA GLU A 125 9.06 -1.10 0.74
C GLU A 125 10.35 -1.82 0.36
N GLN A 126 10.49 -3.10 0.72
CA GLN A 126 11.65 -3.90 0.34
C GLN A 126 11.73 -4.05 -1.18
N PHE A 127 10.62 -4.40 -1.83
CA PHE A 127 10.56 -4.47 -3.29
C PHE A 127 10.98 -3.15 -3.94
N PHE A 128 10.41 -2.03 -3.50
CA PHE A 128 10.76 -0.71 -4.02
C PHE A 128 12.21 -0.32 -3.72
N LEU A 129 12.80 -0.79 -2.62
CA LEU A 129 14.23 -0.61 -2.35
C LEU A 129 15.11 -1.35 -3.37
N LEU A 130 14.74 -2.58 -3.72
CA LEU A 130 15.43 -3.34 -4.76
C LEU A 130 15.27 -2.68 -6.13
N LEU A 131 14.06 -2.19 -6.44
CA LEU A 131 13.80 -1.45 -7.67
C LEU A 131 14.63 -0.15 -7.73
N ALA A 132 14.66 0.63 -6.66
CA ALA A 132 15.47 1.85 -6.56
C ALA A 132 16.96 1.57 -6.82
N ARG A 133 17.50 0.49 -6.23
CA ARG A 133 18.89 0.06 -6.43
C ARG A 133 19.14 -0.37 -7.87
N ARG A 134 18.20 -1.09 -8.47
CA ARG A 134 18.28 -1.55 -9.86
C ARG A 134 18.27 -0.39 -10.85
N GLU A 135 17.37 0.57 -10.64
CA GLU A 135 17.28 1.80 -11.44
C GLU A 135 18.40 2.80 -11.14
N LYS A 136 19.14 2.60 -10.03
CA LYS A 136 20.14 3.53 -9.50
C LYS A 136 19.57 4.92 -9.24
N HIS A 137 18.29 4.99 -8.89
CA HIS A 137 17.56 6.22 -8.62
C HIS A 137 16.72 6.05 -7.35
N PRO A 138 16.71 7.02 -6.41
CA PRO A 138 15.79 6.99 -5.29
C PRO A 138 14.33 7.02 -5.77
N LEU A 139 13.47 6.26 -5.12
CA LEU A 139 12.03 6.24 -5.40
C LEU A 139 11.29 6.99 -4.30
N LYS A 140 10.20 7.65 -4.67
CA LYS A 140 9.26 8.26 -3.72
C LYS A 140 8.05 7.34 -3.58
N LEU A 141 7.80 6.89 -2.35
CA LEU A 141 6.54 6.25 -1.99
C LEU A 141 5.62 7.29 -1.36
N GLN A 142 4.41 7.43 -1.90
CA GLN A 142 3.41 8.36 -1.42
C GLN A 142 2.19 7.58 -0.94
N MET A 143 1.69 7.89 0.25
CA MET A 143 0.47 7.32 0.81
C MET A 143 -0.51 8.44 1.14
N PRO A 144 -1.60 8.57 0.39
CA PRO A 144 -2.71 9.42 0.79
C PRO A 144 -3.39 8.80 2.03
N LEU A 145 -3.37 9.51 3.16
CA LEU A 145 -3.91 9.05 4.45
C LEU A 145 -4.99 10.00 4.99
N ALA A 146 -5.93 9.43 5.73
CA ALA A 146 -7.02 10.20 6.36
C ALA A 146 -7.45 9.70 7.74
N GLN A 147 -6.82 8.61 8.20
CA GLN A 147 -7.12 7.96 9.48
C GLN A 147 -5.99 8.26 10.44
N ALA A 148 -6.27 8.90 11.58
CA ALA A 148 -5.26 9.25 12.58
C ALA A 148 -4.40 8.04 13.03
N PRO A 149 -4.95 6.82 13.27
CA PRO A 149 -4.13 5.65 13.58
C PRO A 149 -3.08 5.34 12.50
N VAL A 150 -3.47 5.48 11.23
CA VAL A 150 -2.59 5.20 10.08
C VAL A 150 -1.58 6.33 9.90
N MET A 151 -1.95 7.59 10.14
CA MET A 151 -1.00 8.72 10.15
C MET A 151 0.06 8.56 11.25
N LYS A 152 -0.36 8.24 12.48
CA LYS A 152 0.56 7.93 13.59
C LYS A 152 1.48 6.77 13.25
N TRP A 153 0.96 5.75 12.57
CA TRP A 153 1.74 4.62 12.11
C TRP A 153 2.74 5.04 11.02
N ALA A 154 2.34 5.88 10.06
CA ALA A 154 3.18 6.33 8.95
C ALA A 154 4.37 7.16 9.45
N ARG A 155 4.13 8.12 10.36
CA ARG A 155 5.22 8.90 11.03
C ARG A 155 6.22 7.99 11.71
N ARG A 156 5.74 6.99 12.47
CA ARG A 156 6.59 6.00 13.16
C ARG A 156 7.43 5.15 12.20
N ASN A 157 7.00 5.01 10.94
CA ASN A 157 7.70 4.24 9.91
C ASN A 157 8.48 5.12 8.92
N GLY A 158 8.72 6.39 9.26
CA GLY A 158 9.58 7.30 8.51
C GLY A 158 8.93 7.95 7.31
N TYR A 159 7.60 7.84 7.16
CA TYR A 159 6.87 8.70 6.24
C TYR A 159 6.65 10.07 6.87
N LYS A 160 6.68 11.11 6.03
CA LYS A 160 6.48 12.49 6.45
C LYS A 160 5.41 13.13 5.60
N GLU A 161 4.49 13.82 6.25
CA GLU A 161 3.61 14.79 5.62
C GLU A 161 4.41 16.00 5.07
N ALA A 162 3.77 16.78 4.20
CA ALA A 162 4.35 18.05 3.76
C ALA A 162 4.55 19.01 4.96
N PRO A 163 5.63 19.81 5.01
CA PRO A 163 5.92 20.68 6.16
C PRO A 163 4.80 21.67 6.52
N ASP A 164 4.03 22.13 5.54
CA ASP A 164 2.89 23.03 5.72
C ASP A 164 1.64 22.33 6.26
N GLN A 165 1.64 20.99 6.32
CA GLN A 165 0.55 20.15 6.83
C GLN A 165 0.84 19.60 8.24
N GLU A 166 2.02 19.81 8.82
CA GLU A 166 2.42 19.26 10.13
C GLU A 166 1.44 19.65 11.24
N VAL A 167 1.10 20.94 11.35
CA VAL A 167 0.16 21.46 12.37
C VAL A 167 -1.24 20.85 12.21
N LEU A 168 -1.67 20.65 10.95
CA LEU A 168 -2.96 20.03 10.65
C LEU A 168 -2.97 18.57 11.10
N VAL A 169 -1.92 17.81 10.77
CA VAL A 169 -1.77 16.41 11.17
C VAL A 169 -1.70 16.27 12.69
N ASP A 170 -0.95 17.15 13.38
CA ASP A 170 -0.86 17.15 14.84
C ASP A 170 -2.23 17.38 15.49
N SER A 171 -3.02 18.31 14.95
CA SER A 171 -4.36 18.61 15.44
C SER A 171 -5.29 17.40 15.27
N ILE A 172 -5.26 16.77 14.10
CA ILE A 172 -6.01 15.54 13.80
C ILE A 172 -5.62 14.42 14.78
N ILE A 173 -4.34 14.19 15.00
CA ILE A 173 -3.86 13.13 15.90
C ILE A 173 -4.27 13.42 17.35
N SER A 174 -4.16 14.68 17.79
CA SER A 174 -4.55 15.10 19.13
C SER A 174 -6.04 14.91 19.40
N GLU A 175 -6.92 15.31 18.46
CA GLU A 175 -8.37 15.10 18.56
C GLU A 175 -8.78 13.62 18.57
N TYR A 176 -8.00 12.78 17.90
CA TYR A 176 -8.21 11.34 17.95
C TYR A 176 -7.81 10.77 19.31
N ASP A 177 -6.66 11.17 19.84
CA ASP A 177 -6.15 10.69 21.13
C ASP A 177 -6.99 11.17 22.33
N SER A 178 -7.64 12.33 22.22
CA SER A 178 -8.60 12.83 23.22
C SER A 178 -9.94 12.08 23.23
N GLY A 179 -10.18 11.20 22.24
CA GLY A 179 -11.44 10.47 22.11
C GLY A 179 -12.64 11.33 21.68
N THR A 180 -12.41 12.58 21.28
CA THR A 180 -13.48 13.51 20.87
C THR A 180 -13.91 13.33 19.42
N ASN A 181 -13.14 12.60 18.61
CA ASN A 181 -13.45 12.35 17.21
C ASN A 181 -13.36 10.86 16.87
N SER A 182 -14.30 10.38 16.04
CA SER A 182 -14.55 8.96 15.71
C SER A 182 -13.49 8.27 14.83
N GLY A 183 -12.31 8.89 14.67
CA GLY A 183 -11.23 8.36 13.84
C GLY A 183 -11.34 8.68 12.35
N ARG A 184 -12.23 9.59 11.95
CA ARG A 184 -12.41 10.06 10.57
C ARG A 184 -12.52 11.58 10.53
N PHE A 185 -11.76 12.21 9.65
CA PHE A 185 -11.80 13.65 9.44
C PHE A 185 -12.37 13.93 8.05
N VAL A 186 -13.51 14.61 8.01
CA VAL A 186 -14.10 15.13 6.77
C VAL A 186 -13.88 16.63 6.79
N PHE A 187 -12.78 17.09 6.21
CA PHE A 187 -12.63 18.51 5.90
C PHE A 187 -13.36 18.79 4.58
N ARG A 188 -14.02 19.94 4.48
CA ARG A 188 -14.61 20.38 3.21
C ARG A 188 -13.47 20.84 2.30
N ASP A 189 -13.09 20.02 1.32
CA ASP A 189 -12.16 20.45 0.28
C ASP A 189 -12.86 21.49 -0.60
N ASN A 190 -12.43 22.74 -0.49
CA ASN A 190 -12.96 23.85 -1.30
C ASN A 190 -12.09 24.11 -2.56
N GLN A 191 -11.07 23.29 -2.86
CA GLN A 191 -10.03 23.65 -3.83
C GLN A 191 -9.70 22.64 -4.92
N THR A 192 -10.17 21.38 -4.90
CA THR A 192 -9.81 20.43 -5.98
C THR A 192 -10.93 20.15 -6.98
N THR A 193 -11.28 21.15 -7.80
CA THR A 193 -11.88 20.93 -9.12
C THR A 193 -10.84 21.27 -10.20
N ILE A 194 -10.37 20.26 -10.93
CA ILE A 194 -9.70 20.47 -12.22
C ILE A 194 -10.78 20.24 -13.28
N ASN A 195 -11.06 21.23 -14.12
CA ASN A 195 -12.11 21.20 -15.16
C ASN A 195 -13.53 20.89 -14.66
N GLY A 196 -13.88 21.32 -13.44
CA GLY A 196 -15.24 21.17 -12.90
C GLY A 196 -15.65 19.73 -12.54
N GLN A 197 -14.71 18.78 -12.55
CA GLN A 197 -14.94 17.42 -12.05
C GLN A 197 -14.21 17.21 -10.71
N ALA A 198 -14.90 16.59 -9.75
CA ALA A 198 -14.29 16.12 -8.52
C ALA A 198 -13.27 15.03 -8.90
N GLN A 199 -11.99 15.22 -8.54
CA GLN A 199 -11.02 14.17 -8.73
C GLN A 199 -11.38 12.95 -7.87
N LEU A 200 -11.55 11.80 -8.50
CA LEU A 200 -11.46 10.49 -7.86
C LEU A 200 -10.04 10.32 -7.32
N ARG A 201 -9.76 10.85 -6.13
CA ARG A 201 -8.54 10.47 -5.43
C ARG A 201 -8.77 9.00 -4.99
N ARG A 202 -7.83 8.10 -5.28
CA ARG A 202 -7.80 6.70 -4.81
C ARG A 202 -6.76 6.57 -3.68
N GLY A 203 -6.81 5.50 -2.89
CA GLY A 203 -5.96 5.27 -1.70
C GLY A 203 -6.71 5.31 -0.35
N TYR A 204 -7.35 4.21 0.05
CA TYR A 204 -8.05 4.12 1.35
C TYR A 204 -8.14 2.70 1.92
N VAL A 205 -8.29 2.61 3.26
CA VAL A 205 -8.79 1.44 3.98
C VAL A 205 -10.26 1.70 4.34
N PHE A 206 -11.20 1.02 3.71
CA PHE A 206 -12.62 1.11 4.09
C PHE A 206 -13.00 0.04 5.10
N THR A 207 -13.74 0.41 6.12
CA THR A 207 -14.55 -0.58 6.86
C THR A 207 -15.80 -0.87 6.04
N ARG A 208 -16.30 -2.13 6.02
CA ARG A 208 -17.50 -2.55 5.25
C ARG A 208 -18.76 -1.69 5.49
N SER A 209 -18.82 -0.90 6.56
CA SER A 209 -19.94 -0.02 6.90
C SER A 209 -19.92 1.38 6.26
N GLN A 210 -18.88 1.74 5.51
CA GLN A 210 -18.78 3.08 4.90
C GLN A 210 -19.53 3.17 3.56
N THR A 211 -20.24 4.27 3.34
CA THR A 211 -20.96 4.52 2.09
C THR A 211 -20.03 5.14 1.04
N GLN A 212 -20.37 4.98 -0.24
CA GLN A 212 -19.59 5.51 -1.36
C GLN A 212 -19.43 7.05 -1.31
N ALA A 213 -20.37 7.77 -0.68
CA ALA A 213 -20.28 9.22 -0.50
C ALA A 213 -19.14 9.62 0.46
N ASP A 214 -18.97 8.86 1.56
CA ASP A 214 -17.92 9.10 2.55
C ASP A 214 -16.51 8.94 1.96
N ILE A 215 -16.38 8.10 0.93
CA ILE A 215 -15.14 7.80 0.20
C ILE A 215 -14.64 9.02 -0.58
N PHE A 216 -15.57 9.75 -1.21
CA PHE A 216 -15.24 10.86 -2.10
C PHE A 216 -15.11 12.19 -1.37
N SER A 217 -15.70 12.35 -0.19
CA SER A 217 -15.67 13.61 0.56
C SER A 217 -14.51 13.74 1.54
N ALA A 218 -13.74 12.69 1.78
CA ALA A 218 -12.76 12.70 2.85
C ALA A 218 -11.41 13.29 2.41
N VAL A 219 -10.92 14.25 3.19
CA VAL A 219 -9.62 14.92 2.94
C VAL A 219 -8.47 13.99 3.27
N ARG A 220 -7.48 14.01 2.39
CA ARG A 220 -6.31 13.13 2.43
C ARG A 220 -5.07 13.99 2.51
N ILE A 221 -4.19 13.57 3.40
CA ILE A 221 -2.89 14.16 3.62
C ILE A 221 -1.89 13.17 3.04
N ASP A 222 -1.03 13.65 2.16
CA ASP A 222 -0.01 12.82 1.54
C ASP A 222 1.15 12.63 2.51
N PHE A 223 1.46 11.37 2.78
CA PHE A 223 2.62 10.95 3.56
C PHE A 223 3.64 10.36 2.61
N GLU A 224 4.84 10.91 2.59
CA GLU A 224 5.88 10.57 1.64
C GLU A 224 7.10 9.94 2.33
N LYS A 225 7.74 8.98 1.64
CA LYS A 225 9.00 8.38 2.06
C LYS A 225 9.90 8.18 0.85
N ILE A 226 11.15 8.60 0.98
CA ILE A 226 12.18 8.38 -0.04
C ILE A 226 12.89 7.06 0.26
N ILE A 227 12.89 6.16 -0.73
CA ILE A 227 13.52 4.84 -0.67
C ILE A 227 14.76 4.84 -1.58
N GLY A 228 15.83 4.17 -1.14
CA GLY A 228 17.07 4.06 -1.93
C GLY A 228 18.03 5.25 -1.82
N GLN A 229 17.73 6.23 -0.96
CA GLN A 229 18.68 7.29 -0.62
C GLN A 229 19.75 6.74 0.34
N ARG A 230 21.04 6.92 0.03
CA ARG A 230 22.11 6.61 1.00
C ARG A 230 21.95 7.53 2.21
N ALA A 231 21.92 6.95 3.42
CA ALA A 231 22.10 7.73 4.64
C ALA A 231 23.42 8.49 4.54
N ARG A 232 23.36 9.80 4.75
CA ARG A 232 24.56 10.65 4.83
C ARG A 232 25.23 10.47 6.19
#